data_AF-A0A800EPX4-F1
#
_entry.id   AF-A0A800EPX4-F1
#
_cell.length_a   1.000
_cell.length_b   1.000
_cell.length_c   1.000
_cell.angle_alpha   90.00
_cell.angle_beta   90.00
_cell.angle_gamma   90.00
#
_symmetry.space_group_name_H-M   'P 1'
#
loop_
_entity.id
_entity.type
_entity.pdbx_description
1 polymer ?
#
loop_
_entity_poly.entity_id
_entity_poly.type
_entity_poly.pdbx_seq_one_letter_code
_entity_poly.pdbx_strand_id
1 'polypeptide(L)'
;MLRKAMGKKIASLIRDELRQFIVRAVERGVEKKTAESLAEQIETFGRYGFNLSHSAAYSLIAYHTAWLKAHYPAEFMAAMLSAVVSSTDDVVKYIGECRELPRYLPKLDDGIQVLAPDVNESGWKFTAVGETHIRFGLGAIRGVGSTAVKSILKAREADGSFTAMFEFLERVDLRALNKRAVEALITAGALDSFGYRSQLLAGLDTAYSEISARKAEEAAGQVSLFGSGDEDLERKDPGLPNVPRWPEPERLKREKEALGFFISGHPLDQFAEVVRAFDHANTANLKDNLGRPLDLACVVTKVTRQISRRDNSEWGKITIEDFHGTATVLAFKDTWQKHKETLQQDAVVLISGKVSGRERDEEDPPIFLDDALLLEGIPNSGQLALQIELPMGAELDDDVFSRAKEVLVAHPGTAPVELRLGSDNGIAAPVLRSRTLKADASRDTIEALQEMFGKARVRLVRVGEGKIGPV
;
A
#
# COMPACT_ATOMS: atom_id res chain seq x y z
N MET A 1 29.88 38.55 -21.13
CA MET A 1 30.30 38.57 -19.72
C MET A 1 29.09 38.67 -18.80
N LEU A 2 28.10 39.51 -19.14
CA LEU A 2 26.77 39.59 -18.50
C LEU A 2 26.14 38.24 -18.08
N ARG A 3 26.00 37.24 -18.96
CA ARG A 3 25.47 35.90 -18.60
C ARG A 3 26.22 35.22 -17.44
N LYS A 4 27.57 35.31 -17.42
CA LYS A 4 28.40 34.75 -16.35
C LYS A 4 28.22 35.54 -15.04
N ALA A 5 28.08 36.87 -15.14
CA ALA A 5 27.81 37.75 -14.00
C ALA A 5 26.44 37.45 -13.37
N MET A 6 25.41 37.24 -14.20
CA MET A 6 24.06 36.87 -13.80
C MET A 6 24.02 35.46 -13.19
N GLY A 7 24.63 34.47 -13.84
CA GLY A 7 24.70 33.10 -13.30
C GLY A 7 25.45 32.99 -11.97
N LYS A 8 26.46 33.84 -11.72
CA LYS A 8 27.18 33.92 -10.44
C LYS A 8 26.59 34.95 -9.45
N LYS A 9 25.49 35.62 -9.83
CA LYS A 9 24.81 36.66 -9.03
C LYS A 9 25.74 37.79 -8.54
N ILE A 10 26.70 38.23 -9.37
CA ILE A 10 27.67 39.30 -9.03
C ILE A 10 27.09 40.67 -9.38
N ALA A 11 26.44 41.33 -8.42
CA ALA A 11 25.65 42.55 -8.63
C ALA A 11 26.43 43.75 -9.23
N SER A 12 27.71 43.93 -8.89
CA SER A 12 28.55 45.01 -9.43
C SER A 12 28.81 44.82 -10.93
N LEU A 13 29.22 43.60 -11.31
CA LEU A 13 29.51 43.25 -12.70
C LEU A 13 28.24 43.27 -13.58
N ILE A 14 27.08 42.89 -13.02
CA ILE A 14 25.79 43.00 -13.73
C ILE A 14 25.47 44.47 -14.05
N ARG A 15 25.58 45.37 -13.06
CA ARG A 15 25.32 46.81 -13.25
C ARG A 15 26.27 47.47 -14.26
N ASP A 16 27.53 47.07 -14.27
CA ASP A 16 28.51 47.61 -15.21
C ASP A 16 28.24 47.17 -16.66
N GLU A 17 27.90 45.90 -16.86
CA GLU A 17 27.53 45.37 -18.17
C GLU A 17 26.18 45.92 -18.67
N LEU A 18 25.20 46.14 -17.78
CA LEU A 18 23.91 46.75 -18.12
C LEU A 18 24.04 48.22 -18.53
N ARG A 19 24.95 48.99 -17.92
CA ARG A 19 25.26 50.36 -18.37
C ARG A 19 25.82 50.38 -19.80
N GLN A 20 26.70 49.45 -20.14
CA GLN A 20 27.21 49.31 -21.51
C GLN A 20 26.14 48.84 -22.50
N PHE A 21 25.21 47.99 -22.04
CA PHE A 21 24.06 47.55 -22.85
C PHE A 21 23.18 48.74 -23.27
N ILE A 22 22.84 49.66 -22.35
CA ILE A 22 22.01 50.83 -22.64
C ILE A 22 22.67 51.71 -23.72
N VAL A 23 23.96 52.02 -23.56
CA VAL A 23 24.70 52.85 -24.54
C VAL A 23 24.67 52.21 -25.94
N ARG A 24 25.00 50.92 -26.04
CA ARG A 24 25.02 50.20 -27.33
C ARG A 24 23.63 50.01 -27.93
N ALA A 25 22.58 49.91 -27.11
CA ALA A 25 21.21 49.81 -27.59
C ALA A 25 20.75 51.13 -28.22
N VAL A 26 21.09 52.26 -27.61
CA VAL A 26 20.80 53.60 -28.16
C VAL A 26 21.55 53.84 -29.47
N GLU A 27 22.83 53.46 -29.56
CA GLU A 27 23.61 53.52 -30.80
C GLU A 27 23.00 52.68 -31.94
N ARG A 28 22.27 51.62 -31.62
CA ARG A 28 21.54 50.76 -32.57
C ARG A 28 20.12 51.26 -32.88
N GLY A 29 19.74 52.45 -32.40
CA GLY A 29 18.46 53.09 -32.69
C GLY A 29 17.33 52.75 -31.73
N VAL A 30 17.60 52.12 -30.58
CA VAL A 30 16.59 51.88 -29.54
C VAL A 30 16.40 53.14 -28.71
N GLU A 31 15.15 53.54 -28.45
CA GLU A 31 14.85 54.67 -27.56
C GLU A 31 15.45 54.43 -26.17
N LYS A 32 16.12 55.43 -25.60
CA LYS A 32 16.83 55.33 -24.31
C LYS A 32 15.94 54.79 -23.18
N LYS A 33 14.70 55.28 -23.10
CA LYS A 33 13.73 54.85 -22.09
C LYS A 33 13.40 53.36 -22.19
N THR A 34 13.27 52.85 -23.42
CA THR A 34 13.04 51.42 -23.68
C THR A 34 14.27 50.59 -23.33
N ALA A 35 15.48 51.08 -23.65
CA ALA A 35 16.73 50.40 -23.30
C ALA A 35 16.95 50.31 -21.78
N GLU A 36 16.63 51.37 -21.04
CA GLU A 36 16.68 51.39 -19.57
C GLU A 36 15.67 50.42 -18.94
N SER A 37 14.43 50.39 -19.44
CA SER A 37 13.40 49.45 -18.96
C SER A 37 13.78 47.99 -19.23
N LEU A 38 14.35 47.68 -20.39
CA LEU A 38 14.85 46.33 -20.70
C LEU A 38 16.01 45.94 -19.78
N ALA A 39 16.92 46.86 -19.46
CA ALA A 39 18.03 46.59 -18.56
C ALA A 39 17.54 46.25 -17.14
N GLU A 40 16.54 46.97 -16.63
CA GLU A 40 15.91 46.70 -15.33
C GLU A 40 15.21 45.33 -15.29
N GLN A 41 14.50 44.96 -16.37
CA GLN A 41 13.91 43.64 -16.51
C GLN A 41 15.00 42.55 -16.51
N ILE A 42 16.07 42.73 -17.28
CA ILE A 42 17.21 41.79 -17.32
C ILE A 42 17.83 41.64 -15.92
N GLU A 43 18.02 42.73 -15.17
CA GLU A 43 18.54 42.66 -13.80
C GLU A 43 17.60 41.86 -12.87
N THR A 44 16.30 42.13 -12.94
CA THR A 44 15.27 41.49 -12.12
C THR A 44 15.17 40.00 -12.43
N PHE A 45 15.03 39.64 -13.71
CA PHE A 45 15.01 38.24 -14.16
C PHE A 45 16.33 37.53 -13.88
N GLY A 46 17.47 38.23 -13.93
CA GLY A 46 18.78 37.63 -13.65
C GLY A 46 18.95 37.09 -12.23
N ARG A 47 18.12 37.54 -11.28
CA ARG A 47 18.12 37.01 -9.90
C ARG A 47 17.49 35.61 -9.81
N TYR A 48 16.54 35.32 -10.70
CA TYR A 48 15.74 34.08 -10.74
C TYR A 48 15.97 33.23 -11.99
N GLY A 49 16.73 33.73 -12.95
CA GLY A 49 17.02 33.07 -14.21
C GLY A 49 17.73 31.73 -13.98
N PHE A 50 17.17 30.66 -14.54
CA PHE A 50 17.67 29.32 -14.37
C PHE A 50 18.37 28.82 -15.64
N ASN A 51 19.25 27.84 -15.49
CA ASN A 51 19.99 27.29 -16.62
C ASN A 51 19.08 26.40 -17.49
N LEU A 52 18.80 26.83 -18.73
CA LEU A 52 17.94 26.10 -19.66
C LEU A 52 18.50 24.70 -20.00
N SER A 53 19.80 24.57 -20.28
CA SER A 53 20.39 23.26 -20.61
C SER A 53 20.22 22.23 -19.49
N HIS A 54 20.36 22.65 -18.22
CA HIS A 54 20.13 21.78 -17.07
C HIS A 54 18.65 21.43 -16.94
N SER A 55 17.76 22.42 -17.03
CA SER A 55 16.31 22.20 -16.96
C SER A 55 15.83 21.25 -18.05
N ALA A 56 16.23 21.48 -19.29
CA ALA A 56 15.81 20.68 -20.43
C ALA A 56 16.23 19.21 -20.28
N ALA A 57 17.44 18.93 -19.77
CA ALA A 57 17.91 17.58 -19.53
C ALA A 57 17.06 16.84 -18.48
N TYR A 58 16.72 17.49 -17.36
CA TYR A 58 15.86 16.90 -16.32
C TYR A 58 14.39 16.82 -16.74
N SER A 59 13.87 17.81 -17.47
CA SER A 59 12.54 17.78 -18.06
C SER A 59 12.35 16.59 -19.00
N LEU A 60 13.40 16.21 -19.75
CA LEU A 60 13.34 15.04 -20.62
C LEU A 60 13.20 13.74 -19.80
N ILE A 61 13.93 13.61 -18.69
CA ILE A 61 13.80 12.45 -17.78
C ILE A 61 12.39 12.41 -17.19
N ALA A 62 11.88 13.54 -16.69
CA ALA A 62 10.53 13.64 -16.14
C ALA A 62 9.45 13.30 -17.18
N TYR A 63 9.65 13.72 -18.43
CA TYR A 63 8.76 13.36 -19.53
C TYR A 63 8.80 11.85 -19.82
N HIS A 64 9.99 11.24 -19.87
CA HIS A 64 10.12 9.80 -20.08
C HIS A 64 9.48 8.98 -18.96
N THR A 65 9.66 9.37 -17.69
CA THR A 65 9.02 8.67 -16.56
C THR A 65 7.51 8.82 -16.59
N ALA A 66 6.98 10.01 -16.88
CA ALA A 66 5.55 10.24 -17.05
C ALA A 66 4.99 9.44 -18.22
N TRP A 67 5.69 9.39 -19.35
CA TRP A 67 5.30 8.64 -20.53
C TRP A 67 5.26 7.13 -20.25
N LEU A 68 6.28 6.57 -19.59
CA LEU A 68 6.28 5.16 -19.19
C LEU A 68 5.14 4.85 -18.22
N LYS A 69 4.92 5.69 -17.20
CA LYS A 69 3.79 5.55 -16.27
C LYS A 69 2.44 5.63 -16.99
N ALA A 70 2.31 6.49 -18.00
CA ALA A 70 1.07 6.67 -18.75
C ALA A 70 0.79 5.53 -19.74
N HIS A 71 1.82 4.92 -20.34
CA HIS A 71 1.65 3.91 -21.40
C HIS A 71 1.85 2.47 -20.91
N TYR A 72 2.80 2.24 -19.99
CA TYR A 72 3.19 0.93 -19.44
C TYR A 72 3.15 0.97 -17.90
N PRO A 73 1.98 1.21 -17.30
CA PRO A 73 1.89 1.47 -15.87
C PRO A 73 2.31 0.27 -15.01
N ALA A 74 1.98 -0.96 -15.41
CA ALA A 74 2.36 -2.16 -14.66
C ALA A 74 3.88 -2.39 -14.65
N GLU A 75 4.52 -2.30 -15.81
CA GLU A 75 5.97 -2.44 -15.95
C GLU A 75 6.71 -1.31 -15.24
N PHE A 76 6.21 -0.07 -15.37
CA PHE A 76 6.76 1.08 -14.68
C PHE A 76 6.70 0.90 -13.16
N MET A 77 5.54 0.52 -12.62
CA MET A 77 5.38 0.31 -11.18
C MET A 77 6.18 -0.90 -10.68
N ALA A 78 6.27 -1.98 -11.46
CA ALA A 78 7.12 -3.12 -11.13
C ALA A 78 8.61 -2.72 -11.06
N ALA A 79 9.06 -1.84 -11.94
CA ALA A 79 10.41 -1.27 -11.91
C ALA A 79 10.63 -0.38 -10.67
N MET A 80 9.65 0.46 -10.30
CA MET A 80 9.71 1.30 -9.11
C MET A 80 9.77 0.46 -7.83
N LEU A 81 8.88 -0.52 -7.67
CA LEU A 81 8.90 -1.47 -6.55
C LEU A 81 10.24 -2.20 -6.45
N SER A 82 10.79 -2.62 -7.59
CA SER A 82 12.09 -3.28 -7.65
C SER A 82 13.27 -2.39 -7.27
N ALA A 83 13.15 -1.07 -7.47
CA ALA A 83 14.19 -0.10 -7.12
C ALA A 83 14.25 0.17 -5.61
N VAL A 84 13.13 0.03 -4.91
CA VAL A 84 13.01 0.30 -3.46
C VAL A 84 12.81 -0.94 -2.60
N VAL A 85 13.02 -2.14 -3.16
CA VAL A 85 12.79 -3.43 -2.49
C VAL A 85 13.50 -3.58 -1.13
N SER A 86 14.58 -2.83 -0.90
CA SER A 86 15.29 -2.79 0.39
C SER A 86 14.56 -2.04 1.50
N SER A 87 13.55 -1.23 1.17
CA SER A 87 12.79 -0.38 2.08
C SER A 87 11.34 -0.85 2.13
N THR A 88 10.94 -1.46 3.24
CA THR A 88 9.57 -1.97 3.43
C THR A 88 8.54 -0.83 3.35
N ASP A 89 8.83 0.32 3.94
CA ASP A 89 7.92 1.47 3.93
C ASP A 89 7.70 2.01 2.51
N ASP A 90 8.76 2.13 1.71
CA ASP A 90 8.64 2.58 0.32
C ASP A 90 7.87 1.57 -0.54
N VAL A 91 8.08 0.25 -0.32
CA VAL A 91 7.34 -0.79 -1.03
C VAL A 91 5.84 -0.70 -0.72
N VAL A 92 5.46 -0.57 0.55
CA VAL A 92 4.05 -0.39 0.96
C VAL A 92 3.46 0.87 0.31
N LYS A 93 4.21 1.98 0.32
CA LYS A 93 3.79 3.22 -0.34
C LYS A 93 3.54 3.02 -1.84
N TYR A 94 4.45 2.39 -2.57
CA TYR A 94 4.25 2.16 -4.01
C TYR A 94 3.13 1.16 -4.30
N ILE A 95 2.86 0.19 -3.41
CA ILE A 95 1.67 -0.67 -3.50
C ILE A 95 0.39 0.17 -3.35
N GLY A 96 0.36 1.11 -2.40
CA GLY A 96 -0.70 2.10 -2.29
C GLY A 96 -0.85 2.94 -3.56
N GLU A 97 0.25 3.43 -4.13
CA GLU A 97 0.22 4.17 -5.40
C GLU A 97 -0.32 3.33 -6.56
N CYS A 98 0.00 2.03 -6.64
CA CYS A 98 -0.56 1.12 -7.64
C CYS A 98 -2.10 1.06 -7.58
N ARG A 99 -2.67 1.05 -6.37
CA ARG A 99 -4.12 1.03 -6.13
C ARG A 99 -4.78 2.34 -6.55
N GLU A 100 -4.10 3.46 -6.31
CA GLU A 100 -4.60 4.82 -6.62
C GLU A 100 -4.38 5.25 -8.09
N LEU A 101 -3.68 4.46 -8.91
CA LEU A 101 -3.40 4.82 -10.31
C LEU A 101 -4.62 5.25 -11.14
N PRO A 102 -5.81 4.64 -11.02
CA PRO A 102 -7.01 5.05 -11.77
C PRO A 102 -7.37 6.53 -11.58
N ARG A 103 -7.04 7.11 -10.41
CA ARG A 103 -7.25 8.54 -10.13
C ARG A 103 -6.47 9.46 -11.06
N TYR A 104 -5.31 9.01 -11.53
CA TYR A 104 -4.39 9.79 -12.36
C TYR A 104 -4.36 9.30 -13.81
N LEU A 105 -4.81 8.06 -14.06
CA LEU A 105 -4.82 7.41 -15.36
C LEU A 105 -6.25 6.92 -15.67
N PRO A 106 -7.11 7.78 -16.26
CA PRO A 106 -8.51 7.46 -16.53
C PRO A 106 -8.76 6.26 -17.44
N LYS A 107 -7.71 5.72 -18.09
CA LYS A 107 -7.77 4.53 -18.94
C LYS A 107 -7.79 3.21 -18.15
N LEU A 108 -7.50 3.27 -16.84
CA LEU A 108 -7.52 2.10 -15.96
C LEU A 108 -8.85 2.08 -15.22
N ASP A 109 -9.62 1.01 -15.41
CA ASP A 109 -10.87 0.81 -14.67
C ASP A 109 -10.59 0.46 -13.20
N ASP A 110 -9.53 -0.31 -12.96
CA ASP A 110 -9.08 -0.77 -11.65
C ASP A 110 -7.60 -0.46 -11.40
N GLY A 111 -7.21 -0.38 -10.12
CA GLY A 111 -5.82 -0.25 -9.71
C GLY A 111 -4.98 -1.47 -10.06
N ILE A 112 -3.66 -1.27 -10.12
CA ILE A 112 -2.72 -2.37 -10.38
C ILE A 112 -2.56 -3.21 -9.12
N GLN A 113 -2.83 -4.51 -9.25
CA GLN A 113 -2.75 -5.43 -8.12
C GLN A 113 -1.35 -6.00 -7.98
N VAL A 114 -0.77 -5.85 -6.79
CA VAL A 114 0.48 -6.51 -6.43
C VAL A 114 0.14 -7.83 -5.77
N LEU A 115 0.43 -8.93 -6.46
CA LEU A 115 0.14 -10.29 -6.05
C LEU A 115 1.31 -10.92 -5.30
N ALA A 116 0.99 -11.92 -4.47
CA ALA A 116 1.98 -12.79 -3.84
C ALA A 116 2.93 -13.39 -4.90
N PRO A 117 4.18 -13.72 -4.51
CA PRO A 117 5.10 -14.37 -5.43
C PRO A 117 4.52 -15.69 -5.95
N ASP A 118 4.99 -16.14 -7.10
CA ASP A 118 4.66 -17.44 -7.68
C ASP A 118 5.89 -17.99 -8.40
N VAL A 119 6.30 -19.23 -8.12
CA VAL A 119 7.48 -19.84 -8.77
C VAL A 119 7.33 -19.97 -10.29
N ASN A 120 6.12 -19.98 -10.83
CA ASN A 120 5.83 -20.06 -12.26
C ASN A 120 5.81 -18.70 -12.96
N GLU A 121 5.50 -17.60 -12.26
CA GLU A 121 5.35 -16.27 -12.89
C GLU A 121 6.40 -15.25 -12.41
N SER A 122 6.77 -15.27 -11.13
CA SER A 122 7.69 -14.29 -10.55
C SER A 122 9.11 -14.45 -11.11
N GLY A 123 9.75 -13.31 -11.37
CA GLY A 123 11.18 -13.21 -11.61
C GLY A 123 11.99 -12.99 -10.32
N TRP A 124 13.26 -12.63 -10.51
CA TRP A 124 14.13 -12.18 -9.41
C TRP A 124 13.59 -10.90 -8.74
N LYS A 125 13.18 -9.94 -9.57
CA LYS A 125 12.57 -8.66 -9.22
C LYS A 125 11.04 -8.74 -9.35
N PHE A 126 10.34 -7.69 -8.94
CA PHE A 126 8.91 -7.58 -9.22
C PHE A 126 8.68 -7.68 -10.73
N THR A 127 7.66 -8.44 -11.11
CA THR A 127 7.41 -8.81 -12.51
C THR A 127 5.99 -8.40 -12.88
N ALA A 128 5.84 -7.54 -13.89
CA ALA A 128 4.52 -7.24 -14.43
C ALA A 128 3.97 -8.48 -15.15
N VAL A 129 2.72 -8.82 -14.86
CA VAL A 129 2.00 -9.94 -15.47
C VAL A 129 0.72 -9.38 -16.08
N GLY A 130 0.75 -9.19 -17.40
CA GLY A 130 -0.30 -8.45 -18.11
C GLY A 130 -0.32 -6.96 -17.72
N GLU A 131 -1.47 -6.31 -17.94
CA GLU A 131 -1.58 -4.85 -17.82
C GLU A 131 -1.94 -4.36 -16.40
N THR A 132 -2.46 -5.25 -15.56
CA THR A 132 -3.07 -4.89 -14.27
C THR A 132 -2.52 -5.66 -13.07
N HIS A 133 -1.54 -6.54 -13.26
CA HIS A 133 -0.96 -7.33 -12.17
C HIS A 133 0.55 -7.22 -12.12
N ILE A 134 1.09 -7.27 -10.90
CA ILE A 134 2.52 -7.35 -10.62
C ILE A 134 2.74 -8.49 -9.63
N ARG A 135 3.58 -9.45 -9.98
CA ARG A 135 4.03 -10.49 -9.06
C ARG A 135 5.21 -10.02 -8.23
N PHE A 136 5.14 -10.28 -6.93
CA PHE A 136 6.25 -10.05 -6.03
C PHE A 136 7.50 -10.83 -6.46
N GLY A 137 8.68 -10.22 -6.37
CA GLY A 137 9.93 -10.84 -6.80
C GLY A 137 10.41 -11.92 -5.84
N LEU A 138 10.85 -13.07 -6.36
CA LEU A 138 11.36 -14.17 -5.53
C LEU A 138 12.62 -13.77 -4.74
N GLY A 139 13.42 -12.84 -5.28
CA GLY A 139 14.64 -12.34 -4.62
C GLY A 139 14.37 -11.42 -3.44
N ALA A 140 13.13 -10.99 -3.23
CA ALA A 140 12.72 -10.12 -2.13
C ALA A 140 12.17 -10.90 -0.92
N ILE A 141 12.03 -12.23 -1.04
CA ILE A 141 11.55 -13.08 0.06
C ILE A 141 12.67 -13.29 1.08
N ARG A 142 12.40 -13.00 2.36
CA ARG A 142 13.39 -13.15 3.43
C ARG A 142 13.77 -14.62 3.59
N GLY A 143 15.07 -14.90 3.57
CA GLY A 143 15.60 -16.25 3.70
C GLY A 143 15.76 -17.00 2.37
N VAL A 144 15.37 -16.42 1.24
CA VAL A 144 15.61 -16.98 -0.09
C VAL A 144 16.83 -16.32 -0.74
N GLY A 145 17.88 -17.10 -0.99
CA GLY A 145 19.15 -16.60 -1.52
C GLY A 145 19.16 -16.42 -3.03
N SER A 146 20.13 -15.63 -3.53
CA SER A 146 20.27 -15.37 -4.98
C SER A 146 20.52 -16.61 -5.82
N THR A 147 21.32 -17.55 -5.30
CA THR A 147 21.58 -18.84 -5.94
C THR A 147 20.32 -19.69 -6.04
N ALA A 148 19.47 -19.68 -5.00
CA ALA A 148 18.22 -20.44 -4.99
C ALA A 148 17.27 -19.95 -6.08
N VAL A 149 17.02 -18.63 -6.16
CA VAL A 149 16.13 -18.06 -7.19
C VAL A 149 16.67 -18.29 -8.59
N LYS A 150 17.99 -18.14 -8.81
CA LYS A 150 18.61 -18.46 -10.11
C LYS A 150 18.38 -19.92 -10.50
N SER A 151 18.48 -20.85 -9.55
CA SER A 151 18.19 -22.26 -9.81
C SER A 151 16.74 -22.50 -10.17
N ILE A 152 15.79 -21.84 -9.50
CA ILE A 152 14.36 -21.93 -9.79
C ILE A 152 14.07 -21.44 -11.20
N LEU A 153 14.56 -20.24 -11.55
CA LEU A 153 14.33 -19.64 -12.86
C LEU A 153 14.96 -20.48 -13.99
N LYS A 154 16.17 -21.02 -13.77
CA LYS A 154 16.84 -21.89 -14.74
C LYS A 154 16.06 -23.19 -14.96
N ALA A 155 15.57 -23.82 -13.89
CA ALA A 155 14.75 -25.02 -14.00
C ALA A 155 13.45 -24.75 -14.77
N ARG A 156 12.79 -23.61 -14.49
CA ARG A 156 11.57 -23.17 -15.18
C ARG A 156 11.81 -22.90 -16.67
N GLU A 157 12.93 -22.28 -17.01
CA GLU A 157 13.29 -21.99 -18.41
C GLU A 157 13.61 -23.27 -19.21
N ALA A 158 14.19 -24.28 -18.56
CA ALA A 158 14.56 -25.54 -19.19
C ALA A 158 13.35 -26.44 -19.50
N ASP A 159 12.47 -26.68 -18.50
CA ASP A 159 11.39 -27.67 -18.64
C ASP A 159 9.98 -27.09 -18.45
N GLY A 160 9.84 -25.77 -18.46
CA GLY A 160 8.55 -25.08 -18.37
C GLY A 160 8.02 -24.93 -16.94
N SER A 161 6.71 -24.69 -16.82
CA SER A 161 6.06 -24.46 -15.52
C SER A 161 6.09 -25.71 -14.64
N PHE A 162 6.15 -25.52 -13.33
CA PHE A 162 6.01 -26.56 -12.33
C PHE A 162 4.53 -26.84 -12.06
N THR A 163 4.17 -28.10 -11.82
CA THR A 163 2.79 -28.53 -11.55
C THR A 163 2.57 -28.99 -10.12
N ALA A 164 3.61 -29.47 -9.44
CA ALA A 164 3.54 -29.97 -8.07
C ALA A 164 4.81 -29.68 -7.27
N MET A 165 4.69 -29.72 -5.93
CA MET A 165 5.83 -29.47 -5.03
C MET A 165 6.97 -30.49 -5.18
N PHE A 166 6.65 -31.77 -5.40
CA PHE A 166 7.65 -32.83 -5.58
C PHE A 166 8.45 -32.61 -6.86
N GLU A 167 7.76 -32.38 -7.99
CA GLU A 167 8.36 -32.03 -9.28
C GLU A 167 9.23 -30.76 -9.18
N PHE A 168 8.76 -29.73 -8.48
CA PHE A 168 9.53 -28.51 -8.23
C PHE A 168 10.85 -28.81 -7.49
N LEU A 169 10.81 -29.58 -6.41
CA LEU A 169 12.01 -29.95 -5.64
C LEU A 169 12.96 -30.86 -6.44
N GLU A 170 12.41 -31.71 -7.30
CA GLU A 170 13.18 -32.61 -8.16
C GLU A 170 13.96 -31.84 -9.25
N ARG A 171 13.33 -30.81 -9.85
CA ARG A 171 13.96 -30.01 -10.92
C ARG A 171 14.95 -28.96 -10.41
N VAL A 172 14.81 -28.50 -9.16
CA VAL A 172 15.67 -27.45 -8.59
C VAL A 172 16.90 -28.04 -7.88
N ASP A 173 18.03 -27.33 -7.90
CA ASP A 173 19.23 -27.73 -7.16
C ASP A 173 19.01 -27.54 -5.64
N LEU A 174 18.85 -28.66 -4.92
CA LEU A 174 18.65 -28.67 -3.46
C LEU A 174 19.87 -28.18 -2.68
N ARG A 175 21.07 -28.14 -3.28
CA ARG A 175 22.25 -27.52 -2.65
C ARG A 175 22.11 -25.99 -2.61
N ALA A 176 21.45 -25.42 -3.60
CA ALA A 176 21.12 -24.00 -3.65
C ALA A 176 19.84 -23.68 -2.88
N LEU A 177 18.83 -24.55 -2.96
CA LEU A 177 17.53 -24.41 -2.29
C LEU A 177 17.43 -25.33 -1.07
N ASN A 178 17.91 -24.83 0.07
CA ASN A 178 17.78 -25.55 1.34
C ASN A 178 16.33 -25.57 1.83
N LYS A 179 16.01 -26.51 2.73
CA LYS A 179 14.66 -26.69 3.29
C LYS A 179 14.06 -25.40 3.88
N ARG A 180 14.85 -24.61 4.62
CA ARG A 180 14.40 -23.33 5.21
C ARG A 180 14.00 -22.30 4.14
N ALA A 181 14.68 -22.28 2.99
CA ALA A 181 14.30 -21.44 1.88
C ALA A 181 12.98 -21.92 1.23
N VAL A 182 12.73 -23.25 1.20
CA VAL A 182 11.43 -23.79 0.75
C VAL A 182 10.31 -23.39 1.73
N GLU A 183 10.54 -23.47 3.04
CA GLU A 183 9.59 -22.97 4.05
C GLU A 183 9.26 -21.50 3.84
N ALA A 184 10.27 -20.66 3.57
CA ALA A 184 10.08 -19.24 3.27
C ALA A 184 9.27 -19.03 1.98
N LEU A 185 9.53 -19.80 0.91
CA LEU A 185 8.75 -19.74 -0.32
C LEU A 185 7.29 -20.15 -0.10
N ILE A 186 7.03 -21.22 0.67
CA ILE A 186 5.68 -21.69 0.99
C ILE A 186 4.93 -20.62 1.80
N THR A 187 5.53 -20.13 2.87
CA THR A 187 4.90 -19.11 3.75
C THR A 187 4.65 -17.79 3.03
N ALA A 188 5.53 -17.41 2.10
CA ALA A 188 5.37 -16.25 1.22
C ALA A 188 4.27 -16.42 0.15
N GLY A 189 3.84 -17.66 -0.14
CA GLY A 189 2.84 -17.97 -1.17
C GLY A 189 3.38 -18.31 -2.54
N ALA A 190 4.71 -18.42 -2.70
CA ALA A 190 5.34 -18.74 -3.97
C ALA A 190 4.92 -20.10 -4.54
N LEU A 191 4.41 -21.01 -3.70
CA LEU A 191 3.98 -22.36 -4.08
C LEU A 191 2.45 -22.54 -3.97
N ASP A 192 1.66 -21.46 -3.84
CA ASP A 192 0.19 -21.54 -3.66
C ASP A 192 -0.51 -22.25 -4.84
N SER A 193 0.12 -22.32 -6.01
CA SER A 193 -0.35 -23.07 -7.19
C SER A 193 -0.34 -24.59 -7.00
N PHE A 194 0.37 -25.13 -6.00
CA PHE A 194 0.48 -26.57 -5.74
C PHE A 194 -0.45 -27.07 -4.62
N GLY A 195 -1.09 -26.16 -3.88
CA GLY A 195 -1.96 -26.51 -2.75
C GLY A 195 -1.97 -25.45 -1.65
N TYR A 196 -2.62 -25.74 -0.53
CA TYR A 196 -2.66 -24.81 0.59
C TYR A 196 -1.31 -24.75 1.31
N ARG A 197 -0.88 -23.55 1.72
CA ARG A 197 0.37 -23.35 2.48
C ARG A 197 0.49 -24.27 3.69
N SER A 198 -0.61 -24.57 4.38
CA SER A 198 -0.65 -25.51 5.50
C SER A 198 -0.31 -26.94 5.10
N GLN A 199 -0.83 -27.42 3.95
CA GLN A 199 -0.53 -28.74 3.41
C GLN A 199 0.91 -28.84 2.91
N LEU A 200 1.37 -27.83 2.17
CA LEU A 200 2.72 -27.76 1.65
C LEU A 200 3.75 -27.77 2.79
N LEU A 201 3.52 -26.97 3.84
CA LEU A 201 4.43 -26.93 4.98
C LEU A 201 4.40 -28.24 5.78
N ALA A 202 3.22 -28.84 5.99
CA ALA A 202 3.11 -30.12 6.70
C ALA A 202 3.75 -31.29 5.92
N GLY A 203 3.69 -31.25 4.58
CA GLY A 203 4.27 -32.27 3.70
C GLY A 203 5.75 -32.03 3.35
N LEU A 204 6.33 -30.88 3.73
CA LEU A 204 7.66 -30.47 3.29
C LEU A 204 8.74 -31.47 3.73
N ASP A 205 8.69 -31.94 4.97
CA ASP A 205 9.68 -32.87 5.52
C ASP A 205 9.76 -34.16 4.69
N THR A 206 8.60 -34.76 4.44
CA THR A 206 8.47 -35.97 3.63
C THR A 206 8.95 -35.73 2.21
N ALA A 207 8.50 -34.65 1.56
CA ALA A 207 8.88 -34.35 0.19
C ALA A 207 10.39 -34.09 0.05
N TYR A 208 10.97 -33.30 0.95
CA TYR A 208 12.39 -32.95 0.89
C TYR A 208 13.27 -34.18 1.13
N SER A 209 12.90 -35.05 2.07
CA SER A 209 13.62 -36.30 2.35
C SER A 209 13.55 -37.28 1.18
N GLU A 210 12.38 -37.46 0.59
CA GLU A 210 12.16 -38.35 -0.56
C GLU A 210 12.99 -37.89 -1.78
N ILE A 211 12.89 -36.61 -2.16
CA ILE A 211 13.65 -36.09 -3.30
C ILE A 211 15.16 -36.09 -3.03
N SER A 212 15.59 -35.82 -1.79
CA SER A 212 17.00 -35.91 -1.43
C SER A 212 17.55 -37.34 -1.58
N ALA A 213 16.76 -38.35 -1.20
CA ALA A 213 17.12 -39.76 -1.40
C ALA A 213 17.22 -40.11 -2.89
N ARG A 214 16.22 -39.72 -3.70
CA ARG A 214 16.23 -39.95 -5.16
C ARG A 214 17.46 -39.33 -5.84
N LYS A 215 17.78 -38.07 -5.53
CA LYS A 215 18.97 -37.39 -6.07
C LYS A 215 20.28 -38.05 -5.62
N ALA A 216 20.32 -38.63 -4.41
CA ALA A 216 21.48 -39.37 -3.93
C ALA A 216 21.64 -40.72 -4.65
N GLU A 217 20.55 -41.45 -4.89
CA GLU A 217 20.53 -42.70 -5.69
C GLU A 217 21.02 -42.44 -7.11
N GLU A 218 20.52 -41.38 -7.77
CA GLU A 218 20.93 -40.97 -9.11
C GLU A 218 22.42 -40.58 -9.15
N ALA A 219 22.88 -39.75 -8.21
CA ALA A 219 24.29 -39.36 -8.11
C ALA A 219 25.23 -40.54 -7.81
N ALA A 220 24.74 -41.57 -7.11
CA ALA A 220 25.46 -42.81 -6.86
C ALA A 220 25.48 -43.76 -8.07
N GLY A 221 24.84 -43.38 -9.19
CA GLY A 221 24.75 -44.22 -10.38
C GLY A 221 23.85 -45.44 -10.20
N GLN A 222 23.02 -45.48 -9.14
CA GLN A 222 22.00 -46.50 -8.96
C GLN A 222 20.76 -46.16 -9.78
N VAL A 223 20.92 -46.08 -11.10
CA VAL A 223 19.77 -46.17 -12.01
C VAL A 223 19.38 -47.65 -12.01
N SER A 224 18.35 -47.99 -11.22
CA SER A 224 17.76 -49.32 -11.01
C SER A 224 18.41 -50.47 -11.78
N LEU A 225 19.44 -51.09 -11.20
CA LEU A 225 20.10 -52.29 -11.74
C LEU A 225 19.21 -53.56 -11.65
N PHE A 226 17.94 -53.42 -11.24
CA PHE A 226 16.94 -54.49 -11.10
C PHE A 226 15.69 -54.27 -11.98
N GLY A 227 15.67 -53.23 -12.83
CA GLY A 227 14.56 -52.93 -13.74
C GLY A 227 14.74 -53.50 -15.15
N SER A 228 14.92 -54.82 -15.28
CA SER A 228 14.83 -55.51 -16.57
C SER A 228 13.56 -56.35 -16.61
N GLY A 229 12.42 -55.68 -16.75
CA GLY A 229 11.11 -56.27 -16.99
C GLY A 229 10.09 -55.16 -17.24
N ASP A 230 9.38 -55.22 -18.36
CA ASP A 230 8.38 -54.25 -18.81
C ASP A 230 7.44 -53.79 -17.70
N GLU A 231 7.64 -52.55 -17.24
CA GLU A 231 6.79 -51.63 -16.46
C GLU A 231 7.75 -50.80 -15.61
N ASP A 232 8.16 -49.62 -16.11
CA ASP A 232 8.72 -48.57 -15.25
C ASP A 232 7.68 -48.31 -14.15
N LEU A 233 7.88 -48.92 -12.98
CA LEU A 233 7.12 -48.60 -11.78
C LEU A 233 7.49 -47.17 -11.39
N GLU A 234 6.82 -46.19 -12.02
CA GLU A 234 6.90 -44.79 -11.61
C GLU A 234 6.68 -44.73 -10.10
N ARG A 235 7.74 -44.36 -9.38
CA ARG A 235 7.73 -44.27 -7.93
C ARG A 235 6.78 -43.12 -7.57
N LYS A 236 5.52 -43.47 -7.26
CA LYS A 236 4.48 -42.48 -6.98
C LYS A 236 4.83 -41.68 -5.75
N ASP A 237 4.70 -40.36 -5.85
CA ASP A 237 4.87 -39.48 -4.71
C ASP A 237 3.79 -39.77 -3.63
N PRO A 238 4.16 -39.73 -2.34
CA PRO A 238 3.25 -40.04 -1.23
C PRO A 238 2.08 -39.05 -1.07
N GLY A 239 2.00 -38.00 -1.90
CA GLY A 239 0.97 -36.97 -1.87
C GLY A 239 1.16 -35.97 -0.72
N LEU A 240 0.40 -34.87 -0.77
CA LEU A 240 0.37 -33.89 0.32
C LEU A 240 -0.60 -34.34 1.42
N PRO A 241 -0.30 -34.10 2.70
CA PRO A 241 -1.20 -34.42 3.79
C PRO A 241 -2.48 -33.60 3.70
N ASN A 242 -3.61 -34.19 4.12
CA ASN A 242 -4.88 -33.48 4.22
C ASN A 242 -4.97 -32.78 5.59
N VAL A 243 -4.67 -31.48 5.60
CA VAL A 243 -4.76 -30.62 6.79
C VAL A 243 -5.61 -29.39 6.48
N PRO A 244 -6.33 -28.82 7.48
CA PRO A 244 -7.13 -27.63 7.26
C PRO A 244 -6.28 -26.44 6.79
N ARG A 245 -6.92 -25.49 6.08
CA ARG A 245 -6.29 -24.21 5.75
C ARG A 245 -5.98 -23.45 7.04
N TRP A 246 -4.88 -22.70 7.04
CA TRP A 246 -4.64 -21.75 8.13
C TRP A 246 -5.76 -20.72 8.20
N PRO A 247 -6.21 -20.34 9.41
CA PRO A 247 -7.01 -19.15 9.59
C PRO A 247 -6.29 -17.94 8.98
N GLU A 248 -7.06 -17.00 8.44
CA GLU A 248 -6.52 -15.81 7.79
C GLU A 248 -5.51 -15.03 8.64
N PRO A 249 -5.75 -14.78 9.95
CA PRO A 249 -4.77 -14.08 10.79
C PRO A 249 -3.43 -14.81 10.89
N GLU A 250 -3.45 -16.15 11.01
CA GLU A 250 -2.22 -16.95 11.07
C GLU A 250 -1.48 -16.91 9.72
N ARG A 251 -2.22 -17.01 8.61
CA ARG A 251 -1.67 -16.95 7.26
C ARG A 251 -1.00 -15.60 6.99
N LEU A 252 -1.68 -14.49 7.29
CA LEU A 252 -1.17 -13.13 7.12
C LEU A 252 0.05 -12.87 8.01
N LYS A 253 0.05 -13.37 9.25
CA LYS A 253 1.20 -13.28 10.15
C LYS A 253 2.45 -13.94 9.55
N ARG A 254 2.32 -15.19 9.09
CA ARG A 254 3.44 -15.93 8.46
C ARG A 254 3.90 -15.25 7.16
N GLU A 255 2.97 -14.72 6.38
CA GLU A 255 3.28 -13.94 5.18
C GLU A 255 4.11 -12.68 5.52
N LYS A 256 3.69 -11.91 6.54
CA LYS A 256 4.42 -10.72 6.99
C LYS A 256 5.82 -11.07 7.51
N GLU A 257 5.99 -12.21 8.18
CA GLU A 257 7.32 -12.68 8.60
C GLU A 257 8.23 -12.94 7.40
N ALA A 258 7.69 -13.56 6.33
CA ALA A 258 8.45 -13.92 5.12
C ALA A 258 8.71 -12.74 4.17
N LEU A 259 7.74 -11.83 4.01
CA LEU A 259 7.78 -10.73 3.04
C LEU A 259 8.12 -9.37 3.68
N GLY A 260 7.84 -9.21 4.98
CA GLY A 260 8.01 -7.98 5.74
C GLY A 260 6.76 -7.12 5.86
N PHE A 261 5.74 -7.37 5.06
CA PHE A 261 4.48 -6.64 5.00
C PHE A 261 3.38 -7.57 4.44
N PHE A 262 2.11 -7.14 4.48
CA PHE A 262 1.01 -7.94 3.97
C PHE A 262 0.76 -7.69 2.47
N ILE A 263 0.62 -8.76 1.66
CA ILE A 263 0.38 -8.67 0.20
C ILE A 263 -1.00 -9.20 -0.15
N SER A 264 -1.30 -10.40 0.32
CA SER A 264 -2.51 -11.15 -0.05
C SER A 264 -3.78 -10.68 0.66
N GLY A 265 -3.67 -9.63 1.47
CA GLY A 265 -4.72 -9.05 2.29
C GLY A 265 -4.11 -8.11 3.33
N HIS A 266 -4.92 -7.53 4.20
CA HIS A 266 -4.50 -6.71 5.31
C HIS A 266 -5.44 -6.95 6.50
N PRO A 267 -4.99 -6.93 7.76
CA PRO A 267 -5.89 -7.11 8.91
C PRO A 267 -7.01 -6.06 8.99
N LEU A 268 -6.83 -4.90 8.35
CA LEU A 268 -7.87 -3.88 8.22
C LEU A 268 -8.93 -4.18 7.16
N ASP A 269 -8.75 -5.16 6.27
CA ASP A 269 -9.70 -5.44 5.18
C ASP A 269 -11.08 -5.79 5.72
N GLN A 270 -11.15 -6.49 6.86
CA GLN A 270 -12.40 -6.83 7.54
C GLN A 270 -13.17 -5.58 8.02
N PHE A 271 -12.46 -4.47 8.20
CA PHE A 271 -12.99 -3.20 8.67
C PHE A 271 -12.89 -2.10 7.60
N ALA A 272 -12.71 -2.45 6.32
CA ALA A 272 -12.41 -1.47 5.26
C ALA A 272 -13.43 -0.32 5.20
N GLU A 273 -14.72 -0.60 5.37
CA GLU A 273 -15.78 0.43 5.40
C GLU A 273 -15.65 1.35 6.63
N VAL A 274 -15.29 0.79 7.79
CA VAL A 274 -15.01 1.59 8.99
C VAL A 274 -13.78 2.45 8.77
N VAL A 275 -12.68 1.89 8.23
CA VAL A 275 -11.44 2.62 7.96
C VAL A 275 -11.70 3.79 7.02
N ARG A 276 -12.45 3.57 5.92
CA ARG A 276 -12.84 4.63 4.97
C ARG A 276 -13.58 5.79 5.63
N ALA A 277 -14.40 5.51 6.64
CA ALA A 277 -15.11 6.56 7.38
C ALA A 277 -14.18 7.46 8.21
N PHE A 278 -12.95 7.02 8.51
CA PHE A 278 -11.94 7.77 9.27
C PHE A 278 -10.72 8.20 8.41
N ASP A 279 -10.70 7.90 7.11
CA ASP A 279 -9.53 8.05 6.22
C ASP A 279 -9.20 9.50 5.80
N HIS A 280 -9.76 10.52 6.47
CA HIS A 280 -9.39 11.91 6.24
C HIS A 280 -7.92 12.19 6.60
N ALA A 281 -7.41 11.44 7.59
CA ALA A 281 -6.01 11.44 7.98
C ALA A 281 -5.48 10.01 7.93
N ASN A 282 -4.34 9.82 7.27
CA ASN A 282 -3.65 8.53 7.12
C ASN A 282 -2.13 8.71 7.21
N THR A 283 -1.40 7.60 7.27
CA THR A 283 0.06 7.65 7.44
C THR A 283 0.77 8.42 6.32
N ALA A 284 0.19 8.47 5.12
CA ALA A 284 0.76 9.21 3.99
C ALA A 284 0.62 10.74 4.09
N ASN A 285 -0.38 11.25 4.82
CA ASN A 285 -0.69 12.68 4.90
C ASN A 285 -0.43 13.31 6.28
N LEU A 286 0.31 12.63 7.16
CA LEU A 286 0.62 13.16 8.50
C LEU A 286 1.32 14.53 8.47
N LYS A 287 2.17 14.75 7.46
CA LYS A 287 2.89 16.02 7.24
C LYS A 287 1.96 17.20 6.92
N ASP A 288 0.81 16.92 6.32
CA ASP A 288 -0.21 17.94 6.04
C ASP A 288 -1.05 18.27 7.29
N ASN A 289 -0.90 17.47 8.34
CA ASN A 289 -1.69 17.52 9.57
C ASN A 289 -0.87 17.87 10.82
N LEU A 290 0.32 18.46 10.67
CA LEU A 290 1.18 18.87 11.79
C LEU A 290 0.40 19.72 12.83
N GLY A 291 0.47 19.30 14.09
CA GLY A 291 -0.18 20.00 15.20
C GLY A 291 -1.71 19.90 15.22
N ARG A 292 -2.34 19.11 14.34
CA ARG A 292 -3.78 18.87 14.32
C ARG A 292 -4.15 17.56 15.02
N PRO A 293 -5.35 17.47 15.62
CA PRO A 293 -5.90 16.21 16.07
C PRO A 293 -6.27 15.34 14.86
N LEU A 294 -6.16 14.02 15.01
CA LEU A 294 -6.60 13.04 14.03
C LEU A 294 -7.15 11.79 14.70
N ASP A 295 -7.98 11.07 13.95
CA ASP A 295 -8.38 9.70 14.24
C ASP A 295 -7.83 8.82 13.11
N LEU A 296 -7.18 7.70 13.44
CA LEU A 296 -6.53 6.81 12.48
C LEU A 296 -6.82 5.35 12.81
N ALA A 297 -7.43 4.64 11.88
CA ALA A 297 -7.62 3.21 11.98
C ALA A 297 -6.36 2.48 11.48
N CYS A 298 -5.80 1.60 12.31
CA CYS A 298 -4.50 1.00 12.06
C CYS A 298 -4.32 -0.35 12.75
N VAL A 299 -3.27 -1.07 12.36
CA VAL A 299 -2.80 -2.29 13.01
C VAL A 299 -1.54 -1.95 13.81
N VAL A 300 -1.48 -2.40 15.05
CA VAL A 300 -0.27 -2.27 15.87
C VAL A 300 0.75 -3.32 15.43
N THR A 301 1.90 -2.88 14.88
CA THR A 301 2.92 -3.81 14.37
C THR A 301 4.04 -4.06 15.38
N LYS A 302 4.33 -3.09 16.24
CA LYS A 302 5.37 -3.21 17.26
C LYS A 302 5.09 -2.33 18.47
N VAL A 303 5.37 -2.85 19.65
CA VAL A 303 5.21 -2.11 20.91
C VAL A 303 6.52 -2.18 21.67
N THR A 304 7.09 -1.01 21.99
CA THR A 304 8.32 -0.90 22.78
C THR A 304 8.07 -0.09 24.04
N ARG A 305 8.16 -0.75 25.19
CA ARG A 305 8.11 -0.10 26.50
C ARG A 305 9.40 0.65 26.76
N GLN A 306 9.29 1.90 27.21
CA GLN A 306 10.41 2.74 27.59
C GLN A 306 10.21 3.40 28.95
N ILE A 307 11.32 3.76 29.60
CA ILE A 307 11.32 4.51 30.87
C ILE A 307 11.88 5.91 30.58
N SER A 308 11.12 6.93 30.94
CA SER A 308 11.49 8.33 30.83
C SER A 308 12.65 8.66 31.77
N ARG A 309 13.73 9.24 31.23
CA ARG A 309 14.89 9.68 32.03
C ARG A 309 14.59 10.90 32.91
N ARG A 310 13.51 11.64 32.62
CA ARG A 310 13.18 12.91 33.30
C ARG A 310 12.45 12.70 34.62
N ASP A 311 11.55 11.73 34.65
CA ASP A 311 10.62 11.50 35.77
C ASP A 311 10.44 10.01 36.11
N ASN A 312 11.25 9.13 35.53
CA ASN A 312 11.19 7.68 35.71
C ASN A 312 9.82 7.05 35.37
N SER A 313 8.98 7.78 34.61
CA SER A 313 7.67 7.31 34.19
C SER A 313 7.75 6.37 32.99
N GLU A 314 6.87 5.39 32.95
CA GLU A 314 6.77 4.47 31.83
C GLU A 314 5.98 5.08 30.66
N TRP A 315 6.44 4.84 29.44
CA TRP A 315 5.75 5.25 28.22
C TRP A 315 5.96 4.22 27.11
N GLY A 316 5.05 4.20 26.14
CA GLY A 316 5.07 3.28 25.00
C GLY A 316 5.47 3.99 23.70
N LYS A 317 6.44 3.43 22.98
CA LYS A 317 6.67 3.71 21.56
C LYS A 317 6.02 2.60 20.74
N ILE A 318 4.97 2.94 20.02
CA ILE A 318 4.18 2.01 19.21
C ILE A 318 4.44 2.30 17.73
N THR A 319 4.67 1.28 16.94
CA THR A 319 4.65 1.36 15.48
C THR A 319 3.31 0.82 15.02
N ILE A 320 2.64 1.60 14.18
CA ILE A 320 1.35 1.24 13.58
C ILE A 320 1.48 1.17 12.06
N GLU A 321 0.55 0.49 11.42
CA GLU A 321 0.46 0.32 9.97
C GLU A 321 -1.00 0.49 9.52
N ASP A 322 -1.22 1.30 8.49
CA ASP A 322 -2.50 1.41 7.78
C ASP A 322 -2.34 0.93 6.32
N PHE A 323 -3.30 1.20 5.46
CA PHE A 323 -3.22 0.83 4.04
C PHE A 323 -2.15 1.60 3.24
N HIS A 324 -1.60 2.67 3.81
CA HIS A 324 -0.72 3.63 3.11
C HIS A 324 0.73 3.56 3.57
N GLY A 325 0.99 3.04 4.77
CA GLY A 325 2.34 2.99 5.33
C GLY A 325 2.37 2.73 6.83
N THR A 326 3.50 3.09 7.43
CA THR A 326 3.74 2.96 8.86
C THR A 326 3.89 4.32 9.53
N ALA A 327 3.57 4.40 10.81
CA ALA A 327 3.79 5.61 11.62
C ALA A 327 4.19 5.27 13.05
N THR A 328 4.82 6.23 13.72
CA THR A 328 5.17 6.13 15.13
C THR A 328 4.12 6.82 16.00
N VAL A 329 3.60 6.10 16.98
CA VAL A 329 2.69 6.61 18.02
C VAL A 329 3.42 6.59 19.37
N LEU A 330 3.32 7.68 20.11
CA LEU A 330 3.92 7.84 21.43
C LEU A 330 2.80 7.98 22.46
N ALA A 331 2.69 7.00 23.35
CA ALA A 331 1.75 7.00 24.47
C ALA A 331 2.51 7.28 25.76
N PHE A 332 2.22 8.39 26.43
CA PHE A 332 2.91 8.80 27.66
C PHE A 332 2.05 8.58 28.90
N LYS A 333 2.69 8.24 30.03
CA LYS A 333 2.11 8.27 31.38
C LYS A 333 0.75 7.56 31.47
N ASP A 334 -0.29 8.30 31.84
CA ASP A 334 -1.63 7.78 32.09
C ASP A 334 -2.25 7.20 30.82
N THR A 335 -2.01 7.80 29.66
CA THR A 335 -2.48 7.26 28.38
C THR A 335 -1.87 5.88 28.10
N TRP A 336 -0.58 5.70 28.39
CA TRP A 336 0.07 4.38 28.25
C TRP A 336 -0.53 3.37 29.22
N GLN A 337 -0.69 3.72 30.49
CA GLN A 337 -1.26 2.79 31.48
C GLN A 337 -2.70 2.39 31.15
N LYS A 338 -3.49 3.33 30.63
CA LYS A 338 -4.89 3.10 30.22
C LYS A 338 -5.00 2.18 28.99
N HIS A 339 -4.11 2.33 28.00
CA HIS A 339 -4.26 1.68 26.69
C HIS A 339 -3.26 0.55 26.40
N LYS A 340 -2.30 0.25 27.29
CA LYS A 340 -1.30 -0.82 27.07
C LYS A 340 -1.89 -2.20 26.77
N GLU A 341 -3.08 -2.50 27.31
CA GLU A 341 -3.77 -3.78 27.07
C GLU A 341 -4.49 -3.81 25.72
N THR A 342 -4.93 -2.64 25.22
CA THR A 342 -5.52 -2.48 23.88
C THR A 342 -4.45 -2.42 22.80
N LEU A 343 -3.33 -1.77 23.08
CA LEU A 343 -2.20 -1.57 22.17
C LEU A 343 -1.22 -2.75 22.23
N GLN A 344 -1.72 -3.94 21.92
CA GLN A 344 -0.89 -5.14 21.78
C GLN A 344 -0.45 -5.33 20.34
N GLN A 345 0.63 -6.08 20.13
CA GLN A 345 1.04 -6.46 18.78
C GLN A 345 -0.09 -7.19 18.06
N ASP A 346 -0.28 -6.88 16.78
CA ASP A 346 -1.31 -7.37 15.87
C ASP A 346 -2.75 -6.90 16.20
N ALA A 347 -2.93 -6.03 17.21
CA ALA A 347 -4.24 -5.46 17.53
C ALA A 347 -4.69 -4.46 16.45
N VAL A 348 -5.97 -4.55 16.06
CA VAL A 348 -6.62 -3.64 15.11
C VAL A 348 -7.39 -2.58 15.89
N VAL A 349 -6.97 -1.32 15.77
CA VAL A 349 -7.40 -0.23 16.64
C VAL A 349 -7.72 1.05 15.86
N LEU A 350 -8.66 1.83 16.39
CA LEU A 350 -8.80 3.25 16.09
C LEU A 350 -8.03 4.02 17.15
N ILE A 351 -7.01 4.79 16.74
CA ILE A 351 -6.31 5.71 17.63
C ILE A 351 -6.81 7.13 17.42
N SER A 352 -6.90 7.88 18.52
CA SER A 352 -7.15 9.31 18.53
C SER A 352 -5.93 10.01 19.12
N GLY A 353 -5.46 11.07 18.48
CA GLY A 353 -4.27 11.76 18.95
C GLY A 353 -3.93 13.01 18.17
N LYS A 354 -2.73 13.54 18.40
CA LYS A 354 -2.24 14.77 17.79
C LYS A 354 -0.90 14.56 17.10
N VAL A 355 -0.79 14.97 15.85
CA VAL A 355 0.49 14.92 15.11
C VAL A 355 1.47 15.94 15.71
N SER A 356 2.73 15.54 15.91
CA SER A 356 3.78 16.45 16.35
C SER A 356 3.91 17.63 15.39
N GLY A 357 3.89 18.85 15.93
CA GLY A 357 4.14 20.08 15.17
C GLY A 357 5.53 20.66 15.40
N ARG A 358 6.51 19.83 15.81
CA ARG A 358 7.88 20.29 16.10
C ARG A 358 8.71 20.24 14.81
N GLU A 359 9.45 21.32 14.53
CA GLU A 359 10.31 21.42 13.33
C GLU A 359 11.27 20.22 13.18
N ARG A 360 11.86 19.75 14.28
CA ARG A 360 12.78 18.61 14.27
C ARG A 360 12.14 17.26 13.87
N ASP A 361 10.81 17.16 13.92
CA ASP A 361 10.07 15.94 13.63
C ASP A 361 9.35 16.05 12.25
N GLU A 362 9.58 17.11 11.45
CA GLU A 362 8.85 17.36 10.19
C GLU A 362 8.98 16.26 9.13
N GLU A 363 10.09 15.54 9.11
CA GLU A 363 10.31 14.46 8.13
C GLU A 363 9.55 13.17 8.47
N ASP A 364 9.32 12.89 9.75
CA ASP A 364 8.59 11.72 10.26
C ASP A 364 7.89 12.08 11.59
N PRO A 365 6.74 12.81 11.51
CA PRO A 365 6.13 13.37 12.70
C PRO A 365 5.38 12.30 13.51
N PRO A 366 5.77 12.05 14.78
CA PRO A 366 5.06 11.07 15.59
C PRO A 366 3.67 11.58 15.99
N ILE A 367 2.77 10.63 16.24
CA ILE A 367 1.43 10.88 16.78
C ILE A 367 1.51 10.77 18.31
N PHE A 368 1.10 11.82 19.02
CA PHE A 368 0.90 11.76 20.46
C PHE A 368 -0.49 11.20 20.75
N LEU A 369 -0.53 10.05 21.42
CA LEU A 369 -1.77 9.33 21.68
C LEU A 369 -2.60 10.05 22.76
N ASP A 370 -3.90 10.20 22.49
CA ASP A 370 -4.90 10.66 23.45
C ASP A 370 -5.83 9.52 23.88
N ASP A 371 -6.30 8.69 22.93
CA ASP A 371 -7.20 7.56 23.19
C ASP A 371 -6.98 6.41 22.17
N ALA A 372 -7.34 5.19 22.54
CA ALA A 372 -7.30 4.04 21.63
C ALA A 372 -8.46 3.07 21.91
N LEU A 373 -9.14 2.65 20.85
CA LEU A 373 -10.29 1.75 20.89
C LEU A 373 -10.08 0.57 19.92
N LEU A 374 -10.57 -0.62 20.28
CA LEU A 374 -10.61 -1.74 19.34
C LEU A 374 -11.57 -1.43 18.19
N LEU A 375 -11.13 -1.67 16.96
CA LEU A 375 -11.90 -1.32 15.76
C LEU A 375 -13.22 -2.13 15.68
N GLU A 376 -13.24 -3.35 16.23
CA GLU A 376 -14.42 -4.20 16.37
C GLU A 376 -15.58 -3.54 17.14
N GLY A 377 -15.27 -2.66 18.11
CA GLY A 377 -16.28 -1.94 18.88
C GLY A 377 -16.85 -0.70 18.19
N ILE A 378 -16.19 -0.21 17.13
CA ILE A 378 -16.53 1.07 16.50
C ILE A 378 -17.89 1.05 15.77
N PRO A 379 -18.25 0.01 14.98
CA PRO A 379 -19.57 -0.08 14.35
C PRO A 379 -20.74 0.14 15.32
N ASN A 380 -20.61 -0.33 16.57
CA ASN A 380 -21.65 -0.24 17.59
C ASN A 380 -21.51 0.96 18.54
N SER A 381 -20.43 1.73 18.42
CA SER A 381 -20.13 2.87 19.31
C SER A 381 -21.05 4.08 19.14
N GLY A 382 -21.84 4.12 18.07
CA GLY A 382 -22.65 5.28 17.69
C GLY A 382 -21.83 6.42 17.06
N GLN A 383 -20.55 6.20 16.76
CA GLN A 383 -19.69 7.17 16.07
C GLN A 383 -19.83 7.13 14.54
N LEU A 384 -20.48 6.11 13.99
CA LEU A 384 -20.70 5.92 12.55
C LEU A 384 -22.18 6.06 12.19
N ALA A 385 -22.43 6.62 11.01
CA ALA A 385 -23.74 6.67 10.35
C ALA A 385 -23.67 5.88 9.03
N LEU A 386 -24.78 5.26 8.65
CA LEU A 386 -24.95 4.64 7.34
C LEU A 386 -25.49 5.70 6.39
N GLN A 387 -24.67 6.15 5.44
CA GLN A 387 -25.03 7.20 4.49
C GLN A 387 -25.32 6.60 3.12
N ILE A 388 -26.49 6.94 2.58
CA ILE A 388 -26.92 6.62 1.22
C ILE A 388 -26.91 7.92 0.39
N GLU A 389 -26.07 7.98 -0.63
CA GLU A 389 -25.93 9.11 -1.54
C GLU A 389 -26.83 8.94 -2.77
N LEU A 390 -27.74 9.89 -2.97
CA LEU A 390 -28.68 9.92 -4.09
C LEU A 390 -28.34 11.09 -5.02
N PRO A 391 -28.14 10.85 -6.33
CA PRO A 391 -27.97 11.94 -7.28
C PRO A 391 -29.19 12.86 -7.30
N MET A 392 -28.96 14.16 -7.49
CA MET A 392 -30.05 15.11 -7.72
C MET A 392 -30.80 14.74 -9.01
N GLY A 393 -32.11 14.51 -8.90
CA GLY A 393 -32.95 14.10 -10.02
C GLY A 393 -32.90 12.62 -10.37
N ALA A 394 -32.35 11.76 -9.49
CA ALA A 394 -32.46 10.32 -9.67
C ALA A 394 -33.93 9.87 -9.58
N GLU A 395 -34.41 9.19 -10.62
CA GLU A 395 -35.67 8.46 -10.58
C GLU A 395 -35.40 7.14 -9.84
N LEU A 396 -35.87 7.05 -8.59
CA LEU A 396 -35.86 5.83 -7.81
C LEU A 396 -37.28 5.29 -7.75
N ASP A 397 -37.42 3.98 -7.99
CA ASP A 397 -38.68 3.28 -7.82
C ASP A 397 -39.09 3.25 -6.33
N ASP A 398 -40.37 3.43 -6.03
CA ASP A 398 -40.92 3.39 -4.67
C ASP A 398 -40.65 2.03 -4.00
N ASP A 399 -40.48 0.96 -4.79
CA ASP A 399 -40.11 -0.37 -4.31
C ASP A 399 -38.71 -0.40 -3.66
N VAL A 400 -37.77 0.40 -4.16
CA VAL A 400 -36.37 0.43 -3.66
C VAL A 400 -36.33 0.92 -2.21
N PHE A 401 -37.09 1.96 -1.88
CA PHE A 401 -37.13 2.48 -0.51
C PHE A 401 -37.84 1.52 0.45
N SER A 402 -38.86 0.81 -0.02
CA SER A 402 -39.57 -0.20 0.77
C SER A 402 -38.65 -1.36 1.12
N ARG A 403 -37.93 -1.90 0.14
CA ARG A 403 -36.93 -2.96 0.32
C ARG A 403 -35.76 -2.52 1.19
N ALA A 404 -35.25 -1.31 0.99
CA ALA A 404 -34.19 -0.76 1.83
C ALA A 404 -34.64 -0.65 3.30
N LYS A 405 -35.89 -0.21 3.54
CA LYS A 405 -36.45 -0.16 4.89
C LYS A 405 -36.58 -1.55 5.52
N GLU A 406 -36.98 -2.56 4.76
CA GLU A 406 -37.04 -3.95 5.25
C GLU A 406 -35.67 -4.44 5.70
N VAL A 407 -34.61 -4.21 4.90
CA VAL A 407 -33.23 -4.55 5.27
C VAL A 407 -32.82 -3.82 6.56
N LEU A 408 -33.02 -2.50 6.62
CA LEU A 408 -32.64 -1.70 7.79
C LEU A 408 -33.37 -2.13 9.07
N VAL A 409 -34.63 -2.60 8.96
CA VAL A 409 -35.41 -3.08 10.11
C VAL A 409 -35.00 -4.51 10.51
N ALA A 410 -34.66 -5.35 9.54
CA ALA A 410 -34.17 -6.71 9.79
C ALA A 410 -32.79 -6.72 10.46
N HIS A 411 -32.01 -5.65 10.28
CA HIS A 411 -30.65 -5.49 10.79
C HIS A 411 -30.55 -4.32 11.80
N PRO A 412 -31.14 -4.43 13.01
CA PRO A 412 -31.16 -3.33 13.97
C PRO A 412 -29.77 -3.06 14.57
N GLY A 413 -29.43 -1.77 14.72
CA GLY A 413 -28.16 -1.36 15.32
C GLY A 413 -28.14 0.08 15.82
N THR A 414 -26.95 0.60 16.13
CA THR A 414 -26.80 1.94 16.73
C THR A 414 -26.51 3.04 15.71
N ALA A 415 -26.11 2.69 14.48
CA ALA A 415 -25.76 3.65 13.45
C ALA A 415 -27.02 4.35 12.90
N PRO A 416 -27.11 5.69 12.97
CA PRO A 416 -28.20 6.41 12.31
C PRO A 416 -28.09 6.28 10.79
N VAL A 417 -29.24 6.28 10.12
CA VAL A 417 -29.32 6.26 8.66
C VAL A 417 -29.43 7.68 8.12
N GLU A 418 -28.60 8.02 7.14
CA GLU A 418 -28.53 9.33 6.50
C GLU A 418 -28.72 9.23 4.99
N LEU A 419 -29.41 10.21 4.42
CA LEU A 419 -29.57 10.39 2.97
C LEU A 419 -28.85 11.66 2.56
N ARG A 420 -27.85 11.54 1.69
CA ARG A 420 -27.15 12.68 1.08
C ARG A 420 -27.70 12.91 -0.32
N LEU A 421 -28.16 14.12 -0.62
CA LEU A 421 -28.70 14.44 -1.96
C LEU A 421 -27.66 15.22 -2.78
N GLY A 422 -27.04 14.55 -3.75
CA GLY A 422 -25.99 15.09 -4.62
C GLY A 422 -24.56 14.90 -4.10
N SER A 423 -23.58 15.18 -4.96
CA SER A 423 -22.15 15.07 -4.66
C SER A 423 -21.56 16.40 -4.16
N ASP A 424 -20.41 16.34 -3.48
CA ASP A 424 -19.65 17.53 -3.09
C ASP A 424 -18.89 18.11 -4.29
N ASN A 425 -19.54 19.04 -5.01
CA ASN A 425 -18.89 19.78 -6.10
C ASN A 425 -18.57 21.22 -5.67
N GLY A 426 -18.19 21.42 -4.39
CA GLY A 426 -17.87 22.73 -3.81
C GLY A 426 -19.03 23.44 -3.09
N ILE A 427 -20.23 22.84 -3.10
CA ILE A 427 -21.37 23.21 -2.24
C ILE A 427 -21.74 21.95 -1.44
N ALA A 428 -21.78 22.07 -0.12
CA ALA A 428 -22.13 20.97 0.76
C ALA A 428 -23.52 20.41 0.40
N ALA A 429 -23.56 19.16 -0.03
CA ALA A 429 -24.80 18.45 -0.31
C ALA A 429 -25.64 18.34 0.98
N PRO A 430 -26.97 18.55 0.91
CA PRO A 430 -27.83 18.37 2.08
C PRO A 430 -27.82 16.91 2.54
N VAL A 431 -27.71 16.72 3.85
CA VAL A 431 -27.75 15.41 4.52
C VAL A 431 -28.98 15.35 5.42
N LEU A 432 -29.88 14.41 5.14
CA LEU A 432 -31.12 14.17 5.86
C LEU A 432 -30.95 12.95 6.76
N ARG A 433 -31.08 13.13 8.08
CA ARG A 433 -30.96 12.02 9.03
C ARG A 433 -32.33 11.46 9.38
N SER A 434 -32.49 10.14 9.33
CA SER A 434 -33.69 9.47 9.79
C SER A 434 -33.87 9.64 11.30
N ARG A 435 -35.09 9.96 11.73
CA ARG A 435 -35.43 10.12 13.15
C ARG A 435 -35.71 8.77 13.84
N THR A 436 -36.09 7.77 13.05
CA THR A 436 -36.62 6.49 13.56
C THR A 436 -35.76 5.30 13.17
N LEU A 437 -35.06 5.37 12.04
CA LEU A 437 -34.27 4.24 11.54
C LEU A 437 -32.83 4.33 12.02
N LYS A 438 -32.40 3.22 12.61
CA LYS A 438 -31.00 2.90 12.89
C LYS A 438 -30.77 1.47 12.43
N ALA A 439 -29.58 1.19 11.93
CA ALA A 439 -29.21 -0.13 11.46
C ALA A 439 -27.85 -0.54 12.02
N ASP A 440 -27.54 -1.82 11.90
CA ASP A 440 -26.18 -2.27 12.11
C ASP A 440 -25.27 -1.70 11.01
N ALA A 441 -24.00 -1.50 11.36
CA ALA A 441 -22.95 -1.08 10.43
C ALA A 441 -22.14 -2.28 9.95
N SER A 442 -22.78 -3.45 9.83
CA SER A 442 -22.14 -4.67 9.33
C SER A 442 -21.97 -4.62 7.81
N ARG A 443 -21.02 -5.42 7.33
CA ARG A 443 -20.75 -5.58 5.90
C ARG A 443 -21.99 -6.07 5.14
N ASP A 444 -22.73 -7.02 5.70
CA ASP A 444 -23.90 -7.63 5.06
C ASP A 444 -25.00 -6.59 4.81
N THR A 445 -25.28 -5.72 5.80
CA THR A 445 -26.25 -4.63 5.66
C THR A 445 -25.83 -3.62 4.60
N ILE A 446 -24.54 -3.29 4.56
CA ILE A 446 -23.98 -2.36 3.58
C ILE A 446 -24.07 -2.97 2.17
N GLU A 447 -23.63 -4.21 1.98
CA GLU A 447 -23.67 -4.90 0.69
C GLU A 447 -25.10 -5.03 0.16
N ALA A 448 -26.07 -5.40 1.01
CA ALA A 448 -27.48 -5.48 0.63
C ALA A 448 -28.04 -4.13 0.15
N LEU A 449 -27.66 -3.02 0.80
CA LEU A 449 -28.06 -1.68 0.36
C LEU A 449 -27.28 -1.24 -0.89
N GLN A 450 -26.02 -1.62 -1.02
CA GLN A 450 -25.20 -1.34 -2.20
C GLN A 450 -25.73 -2.05 -3.45
N GLU A 451 -26.33 -3.24 -3.33
CA GLU A 451 -27.01 -3.91 -4.44
C GLU A 451 -28.22 -3.09 -4.96
N MET A 452 -28.91 -2.38 -4.08
CA MET A 452 -30.09 -1.60 -4.42
C MET A 452 -29.75 -0.20 -4.94
N PHE A 453 -28.85 0.50 -4.24
CA PHE A 453 -28.54 1.90 -4.55
C PHE A 453 -27.29 2.07 -5.42
N GLY A 454 -26.38 1.08 -5.41
CA GLY A 454 -25.08 1.08 -6.08
C GLY A 454 -23.91 1.13 -5.09
N LYS A 455 -22.84 0.37 -5.36
CA LYS A 455 -21.65 0.23 -4.47
C LYS A 455 -21.03 1.56 -4.04
N ALA A 456 -20.91 2.52 -4.94
CA ALA A 456 -20.30 3.82 -4.64
C ALA A 456 -21.20 4.77 -3.83
N ARG A 457 -22.47 4.42 -3.63
CA ARG A 457 -23.48 5.31 -3.04
C ARG A 457 -23.85 4.95 -1.60
N VAL A 458 -23.48 3.78 -1.10
CA VAL A 458 -23.74 3.42 0.30
C VAL A 458 -22.41 3.20 1.00
N ARG A 459 -22.19 3.95 2.08
CA ARG A 459 -20.95 3.93 2.87
C ARG A 459 -21.20 4.25 4.33
N LEU A 460 -20.24 3.89 5.18
CA LEU A 460 -20.17 4.42 6.53
C LEU A 460 -19.49 5.79 6.53
N VAL A 461 -20.01 6.70 7.35
CA VAL A 461 -19.43 8.04 7.59
C VAL A 461 -19.39 8.34 9.07
N ARG A 462 -18.49 9.23 9.49
CA ARG A 462 -18.46 9.68 10.89
C ARG A 462 -19.68 10.53 11.20
N VAL A 463 -20.32 10.26 12.34
CA VAL A 463 -21.43 11.06 12.85
C VAL A 463 -20.96 12.49 13.09
N GLY A 464 -21.57 13.46 12.40
CA GLY A 464 -21.30 14.89 12.57
C GLY A 464 -20.36 15.50 11.53
N GLU A 465 -19.83 14.71 10.59
CA GLU A 465 -19.17 15.23 9.39
C GLU A 465 -20.21 15.67 8.36
N GLY A 466 -20.51 16.97 8.36
CA GLY A 466 -21.52 17.58 7.50
C GLY A 466 -22.49 18.39 8.34
N LYS A 467 -22.54 19.71 8.14
CA LYS A 467 -23.44 20.61 8.89
C LYS A 467 -24.88 20.14 8.73
N ILE A 468 -25.45 19.62 9.82
CA ILE A 468 -26.81 19.08 9.86
C ILE A 468 -27.78 20.26 10.00
N GLY A 469 -28.53 20.55 8.93
CA GLY A 469 -29.77 21.32 9.05
C GLY A 469 -30.88 20.39 9.54
N PRO A 470 -31.69 20.78 10.54
CA PRO A 470 -32.86 19.99 10.92
C PRO A 470 -33.90 20.02 9.78
N VAL A 471 -34.56 18.88 9.56
CA VAL A 471 -35.85 18.80 8.83
C VAL A 471 -36.97 18.74 9.85
#